data_AF-A0A0G4P991-F1
#
_entry.id   AF-A0A0G4P991-F1
#
_cell.length_a   1.000
_cell.length_b   1.000
_cell.length_c   1.000
_cell.angle_alpha   90.00
_cell.angle_beta   90.00
_cell.angle_gamma   90.00
#
_symmetry.space_group_name_H-M   'P 1'
#
loop_
_entity.id
_entity.type
_entity.pdbx_description
1 polymer ?
#
loop_
_entity_poly.entity_id
_entity_poly.type
_entity_poly.pdbx_seq_one_letter_code
_entity_poly.pdbx_strand_id
1 'polypeptide(L)'
;MQMFIMESQDSNQPLPDPFLLRTHHRIAASLHLFHVEERIAEGWPSPPLFHLNVVTQKILRSLWHLVPHLIRVQCYGMLLKLGSHLYPRSFTGLVHQLPFGLYAKECTRSPNEGQTLKLVERYTSIPSPLWVDEYQGAHRVLIMTAVPGQTLDVVFHRLSYSERKQLSKDLKNILSQLRSISNQTSYRFGDSHGGPLFDYRFPSGICGPFHQISEFNSFLVHKHVRNETRDNIATVHARQYRSVFTHADLNPRNIIIDRGRLSGIVDWECAGFYPEYWEFTRLFYGAQPLPEIQSVIHEAFMGDTYEEELETERLLWYDTPFGI
;
A
#
# COMPACT_ATOMS: atom_id res chain seq x y z
N MET A 1 -17.07 26.46 -1.67
CA MET A 1 -17.63 25.35 -2.46
C MET A 1 -17.31 25.64 -3.92
N GLN A 2 -16.22 25.07 -4.45
CA GLN A 2 -15.83 25.25 -5.85
C GLN A 2 -16.94 24.68 -6.74
N MET A 3 -17.42 25.48 -7.70
CA MET A 3 -18.36 25.00 -8.70
C MET A 3 -17.61 24.08 -9.65
N PHE A 4 -18.04 22.82 -9.76
CA PHE A 4 -17.69 21.97 -10.89
C PHE A 4 -18.37 22.55 -12.12
N ILE A 5 -17.59 23.09 -13.05
CA ILE A 5 -18.07 23.46 -14.38
C ILE A 5 -18.00 22.17 -15.20
N MET A 6 -19.15 21.66 -15.63
CA MET A 6 -19.21 20.53 -16.56
C MET A 6 -19.26 21.08 -17.98
N GLU A 7 -18.31 20.67 -18.81
CA GLU A 7 -18.25 21.03 -20.21
C GLU A 7 -18.21 19.75 -21.05
N SER A 8 -18.85 19.76 -22.21
CA SER A 8 -18.78 18.67 -23.19
C SER A 8 -18.08 19.18 -24.44
N GLN A 9 -17.17 18.38 -25.00
CA GLN A 9 -16.58 18.66 -26.32
C GLN A 9 -17.58 18.40 -27.46
N ASP A 10 -18.64 17.62 -27.20
CA ASP A 10 -19.71 17.31 -28.13
C ASP A 10 -21.00 18.00 -27.68
N SER A 11 -21.45 19.01 -28.44
CA SER A 11 -22.67 19.77 -28.16
C SER A 11 -23.94 18.92 -28.21
N ASN A 12 -23.89 17.72 -28.77
CA ASN A 12 -25.03 16.81 -28.87
C ASN A 12 -25.15 15.86 -27.67
N GLN A 13 -24.18 15.85 -26.75
CA GLN A 13 -24.28 15.06 -25.52
C GLN A 13 -24.89 15.90 -24.40
N PRO A 14 -26.08 15.53 -23.88
CA PRO A 14 -26.67 16.25 -22.77
C PRO A 14 -25.80 16.08 -21.52
N LEU A 15 -25.43 17.19 -20.91
CA LEU A 15 -24.76 17.18 -19.61
C LEU A 15 -25.74 16.73 -18.51
N PRO A 16 -25.27 16.09 -17.44
CA PRO A 16 -26.10 15.80 -16.28
C PRO A 16 -26.72 17.09 -15.73
N ASP A 17 -27.97 17.02 -15.26
CA ASP A 17 -28.64 18.18 -14.69
C ASP A 17 -27.89 18.67 -13.41
N PRO A 18 -27.39 19.92 -13.39
CA PRO A 18 -26.61 20.42 -12.26
C PRO A 18 -27.37 20.47 -10.93
N PHE A 19 -28.69 20.66 -10.99
CA PHE A 19 -29.55 20.67 -9.80
C PHE A 19 -29.71 19.25 -9.25
N LEU A 20 -29.94 18.24 -10.10
CA LEU A 20 -30.00 16.83 -9.70
C LEU A 20 -28.68 16.36 -9.11
N LEU A 21 -27.54 16.67 -9.74
CA LEU A 21 -26.22 16.34 -9.19
C LEU A 21 -25.99 16.98 -7.82
N ARG A 22 -26.35 18.26 -7.65
CA ARG A 22 -26.21 18.96 -6.37
C ARG A 22 -27.12 18.35 -5.30
N THR A 23 -28.34 17.98 -5.68
CA THR A 23 -29.31 17.34 -4.77
C THR A 23 -28.79 15.96 -4.35
N HIS A 24 -28.34 15.15 -5.30
CA HIS A 24 -27.73 13.85 -5.03
C HIS A 24 -26.50 13.98 -4.11
N HIS A 25 -25.59 14.91 -4.41
CA HIS A 25 -24.41 15.16 -3.58
C HIS A 25 -24.78 15.52 -2.13
N ARG A 26 -25.77 16.39 -1.93
CA ARG A 26 -26.24 16.76 -0.58
C ARG A 26 -26.83 15.56 0.16
N ILE A 27 -27.68 14.77 -0.49
CA ILE A 27 -28.28 13.58 0.12
C ILE A 27 -27.19 12.56 0.48
N ALA A 28 -26.29 12.26 -0.46
CA ALA A 28 -25.18 11.33 -0.25
C ALA A 28 -24.24 11.80 0.88
N ALA A 29 -23.90 13.08 0.92
CA ALA A 29 -23.08 13.66 1.98
C ALA A 29 -23.77 13.57 3.36
N SER A 30 -25.06 13.89 3.44
CA SER A 30 -25.83 13.75 4.68
C SER A 30 -25.92 12.30 5.16
N LEU A 31 -26.22 11.36 4.26
CA LEU A 31 -26.24 9.92 4.60
C LEU A 31 -24.86 9.43 5.05
N HIS A 32 -23.79 9.90 4.40
CA HIS A 32 -22.43 9.59 4.81
C HIS A 32 -22.11 10.14 6.20
N LEU A 33 -22.52 11.37 6.52
CA LEU A 33 -22.33 11.95 7.86
C LEU A 33 -23.08 11.16 8.93
N PHE A 34 -24.34 10.78 8.70
CA PHE A 34 -25.08 9.93 9.64
C PHE A 34 -24.40 8.57 9.84
N HIS A 35 -23.91 7.96 8.75
CA HIS A 35 -23.13 6.74 8.85
C HIS A 35 -21.88 6.95 9.71
N VAL A 36 -21.10 8.02 9.47
CA VAL A 36 -19.90 8.35 10.25
C VAL A 36 -20.24 8.56 11.73
N GLU A 37 -21.30 9.30 12.06
CA GLU A 37 -21.76 9.52 13.43
C GLU A 37 -22.13 8.20 14.14
N GLU A 38 -22.88 7.33 13.46
CA GLU A 38 -23.22 6.00 13.96
C GLU A 38 -21.95 5.17 14.22
N ARG A 39 -21.02 5.15 13.27
CA ARG A 39 -19.75 4.42 13.39
C ARG A 39 -18.85 4.96 14.50
N ILE A 40 -18.85 6.26 14.75
CA ILE A 40 -18.14 6.86 15.89
C ILE A 40 -18.83 6.45 17.21
N ALA A 41 -20.16 6.48 17.27
CA ALA A 41 -20.92 6.13 18.46
C ALA A 41 -20.77 4.64 18.85
N GLU A 42 -20.61 3.75 17.87
CA GLU A 42 -20.28 2.33 18.10
C GLU A 42 -18.94 2.12 18.82
N GLY A 43 -18.02 3.09 18.76
CA GLY A 43 -16.67 2.96 19.28
C GLY A 43 -15.82 1.98 18.46
N TRP A 44 -14.73 1.46 19.03
CA TRP A 44 -13.89 0.46 18.35
C TRP A 44 -14.42 -0.95 18.55
N PRO A 45 -14.31 -1.86 17.56
CA PRO A 45 -14.75 -3.23 17.71
C PRO A 45 -13.96 -3.94 18.82
N SER A 46 -14.61 -4.93 19.43
CA SER A 46 -13.95 -5.79 20.42
C SER A 46 -12.79 -6.57 19.79
N PRO A 47 -11.73 -6.86 20.56
CA PRO A 47 -10.64 -7.69 20.07
C PRO A 47 -11.16 -9.03 19.54
N PRO A 48 -10.47 -9.64 18.56
CA PRO A 48 -10.77 -11.00 18.18
C PRO A 48 -10.61 -11.92 19.39
N LEU A 49 -11.50 -12.91 19.52
CA LEU A 49 -11.50 -13.89 20.62
C LEU A 49 -10.18 -14.67 20.73
N PHE A 50 -9.40 -14.71 19.66
CA PHE A 50 -8.12 -15.39 19.60
C PHE A 50 -7.08 -14.50 18.90
N HIS A 51 -6.05 -14.10 19.64
CA HIS A 51 -4.89 -13.41 19.09
C HIS A 51 -3.62 -13.97 19.74
N LEU A 52 -2.72 -14.50 18.92
CA LEU A 52 -1.42 -14.97 19.38
C LEU A 52 -0.42 -13.82 19.29
N ASN A 53 0.37 -13.63 20.36
CA ASN A 53 1.46 -12.66 20.31
C ASN A 53 2.55 -13.10 19.32
N VAL A 54 3.37 -12.14 18.87
CA VAL A 54 4.40 -12.33 17.85
C VAL A 54 5.42 -13.42 18.24
N VAL A 55 5.81 -13.52 19.52
CA VAL A 55 6.77 -14.52 19.99
C VAL A 55 6.19 -15.93 19.82
N THR A 56 4.94 -16.13 20.25
CA THR A 56 4.23 -17.39 20.09
C THR A 56 4.04 -17.73 18.61
N GLN A 57 3.68 -16.76 17.76
CA GLN A 57 3.58 -16.98 16.31
C GLN A 57 4.91 -17.45 15.71
N LYS A 58 6.05 -16.85 16.10
CA LYS A 58 7.39 -17.27 15.64
C LYS A 58 7.75 -18.68 16.10
N ILE A 59 7.44 -19.04 17.35
CA ILE A 59 7.66 -20.40 17.87
C ILE A 59 6.83 -21.41 17.09
N LEU A 60 5.54 -21.13 16.91
CA LEU A 60 4.64 -22.00 16.14
C LEU A 60 5.10 -22.13 14.69
N ARG A 61 5.54 -21.04 14.06
CA ARG A 61 6.16 -21.09 12.72
C ARG A 61 7.37 -22.03 12.72
N SER A 62 8.30 -21.89 13.67
CA SER A 62 9.49 -22.76 13.73
C SER A 62 9.13 -24.24 13.93
N LEU A 63 8.17 -24.53 14.82
CA LEU A 63 7.67 -25.89 15.03
C LEU A 63 6.96 -26.43 13.79
N TRP A 64 6.20 -25.58 13.09
CA TRP A 64 5.50 -25.96 11.88
C TRP A 64 6.47 -26.40 10.78
N HIS A 65 7.64 -25.78 10.65
CA HIS A 65 8.67 -26.18 9.69
C HIS A 65 9.34 -27.53 10.01
N LEU A 66 9.10 -28.13 11.19
CA LEU A 66 9.50 -29.51 11.46
C LEU A 66 8.61 -30.52 10.75
N VAL A 67 7.41 -30.10 10.34
CA VAL A 67 6.47 -30.94 9.58
C VAL A 67 6.92 -31.02 8.11
N PRO A 68 6.98 -32.22 7.51
CA PRO A 68 7.35 -32.39 6.11
C PRO A 68 6.54 -31.50 5.15
N HIS A 69 7.23 -30.91 4.16
CA HIS A 69 6.62 -29.96 3.20
C HIS A 69 5.33 -30.49 2.56
N LEU A 70 5.29 -31.76 2.13
CA LEU A 70 4.10 -32.36 1.52
C LEU A 70 2.87 -32.31 2.45
N ILE A 71 3.07 -32.54 3.74
CA ILE A 71 2.00 -32.49 4.75
C ILE A 71 1.57 -31.04 4.95
N ARG A 72 2.50 -30.10 5.03
CA ARG A 72 2.19 -28.66 5.17
C ARG A 72 1.30 -28.17 4.01
N VAL A 73 1.65 -28.51 2.78
CA VAL A 73 0.87 -28.15 1.57
C VAL A 73 -0.53 -28.77 1.61
N GLN A 74 -0.66 -30.04 2.00
CA GLN A 74 -1.98 -30.68 2.18
C GLN A 74 -2.83 -29.97 3.24
N CYS A 75 -2.22 -29.59 4.37
CA CYS A 75 -2.89 -28.80 5.40
C CYS A 75 -3.36 -27.45 4.87
N TYR A 76 -2.55 -26.74 4.07
CA TYR A 76 -2.98 -25.49 3.44
C TYR A 76 -4.17 -25.68 2.50
N GLY A 77 -4.19 -26.77 1.72
CA GLY A 77 -5.34 -27.10 0.88
C GLY A 77 -6.64 -27.28 1.70
N MET A 78 -6.55 -27.94 2.86
CA MET A 78 -7.69 -28.08 3.78
C MET A 78 -8.10 -26.73 4.38
N LEU A 79 -7.14 -25.92 4.82
CA LEU A 79 -7.40 -24.59 5.40
C LEU A 79 -8.02 -23.63 4.39
N LEU A 80 -7.58 -23.66 3.12
CA LEU A 80 -8.18 -22.87 2.04
C LEU A 80 -9.65 -23.26 1.82
N LYS A 81 -9.93 -24.56 1.79
CA LYS A 81 -11.31 -25.06 1.68
C LYS A 81 -12.16 -24.66 2.88
N LEU A 82 -11.63 -24.72 4.10
CA LEU A 82 -12.36 -24.27 5.29
C LEU A 82 -12.58 -22.74 5.26
N GLY A 83 -11.53 -21.98 4.93
CA GLY A 83 -11.57 -20.53 4.85
C GLY A 83 -12.61 -20.03 3.85
N SER A 84 -12.77 -20.70 2.71
CA SER A 84 -13.79 -20.33 1.72
C SER A 84 -15.23 -20.49 2.19
N HIS A 85 -15.47 -21.27 3.25
CA HIS A 85 -16.80 -21.42 3.87
C HIS A 85 -16.99 -20.49 5.06
N LEU A 86 -15.91 -20.13 5.77
CA LEU A 86 -15.95 -19.36 7.01
C LEU A 86 -15.86 -17.84 6.78
N TYR A 87 -15.16 -17.42 5.73
CA TYR A 87 -14.83 -16.02 5.49
C TYR A 87 -15.33 -15.56 4.13
N PRO A 88 -15.72 -14.28 4.00
CA PRO A 88 -16.07 -13.70 2.71
C PRO A 88 -14.86 -13.71 1.78
N ARG A 89 -15.11 -13.77 0.47
CA ARG A 89 -14.05 -13.65 -0.53
C ARG A 89 -13.47 -12.25 -0.52
N SER A 90 -12.15 -12.14 -0.70
CA SER A 90 -11.50 -10.84 -0.93
C SER A 90 -11.94 -10.26 -2.27
N PHE A 91 -11.87 -8.94 -2.38
CA PHE A 91 -12.24 -8.21 -3.59
C PHE A 91 -11.38 -8.61 -4.81
N THR A 92 -10.08 -8.87 -4.61
CA THR A 92 -9.17 -9.26 -5.69
C THR A 92 -9.28 -10.74 -6.07
N GLY A 93 -9.84 -11.57 -5.19
CA GLY A 93 -9.83 -13.02 -5.33
C GLY A 93 -8.46 -13.68 -5.15
N LEU A 94 -7.40 -12.90 -4.90
CA LEU A 94 -6.01 -13.39 -4.75
C LEU A 94 -5.61 -13.61 -3.29
N VAL A 95 -6.37 -13.07 -2.34
CA VAL A 95 -6.09 -13.17 -0.91
C VAL A 95 -7.22 -13.93 -0.22
N HIS A 96 -6.87 -14.94 0.57
CA HIS A 96 -7.81 -15.81 1.25
C HIS A 96 -7.52 -15.82 2.74
N GLN A 97 -8.53 -15.45 3.53
CA GLN A 97 -8.46 -15.59 4.97
C GLN A 97 -8.58 -17.08 5.34
N LEU A 98 -7.71 -17.52 6.24
CA LEU A 98 -7.65 -18.88 6.74
C LEU A 98 -7.95 -18.91 8.24
N PRO A 99 -8.40 -20.06 8.78
CA PRO A 99 -8.47 -20.26 10.22
C PRO A 99 -7.13 -19.96 10.92
N PHE A 100 -7.19 -19.74 12.24
CA PHE A 100 -6.03 -19.48 13.10
C PHE A 100 -5.28 -18.16 12.84
N GLY A 101 -5.94 -17.19 12.20
CA GLY A 101 -5.36 -15.89 11.93
C GLY A 101 -4.25 -15.96 10.88
N LEU A 102 -4.46 -16.77 9.84
CA LEU A 102 -3.57 -16.91 8.70
C LEU A 102 -4.22 -16.32 7.44
N TYR A 103 -3.39 -15.94 6.49
CA TYR A 103 -3.78 -15.56 5.14
C TYR A 103 -2.97 -16.36 4.14
N ALA A 104 -3.62 -16.74 3.04
CA ALA A 104 -2.96 -17.22 1.83
C ALA A 104 -3.11 -16.17 0.74
N LYS A 105 -2.00 -15.77 0.11
CA LYS A 105 -1.99 -14.86 -1.04
C LYS A 105 -1.39 -15.56 -2.25
N GLU A 106 -2.10 -15.52 -3.38
CA GLU A 106 -1.57 -15.94 -4.67
C GLU A 106 -0.69 -14.83 -5.24
N CYS A 107 0.63 -15.05 -5.24
CA CYS A 107 1.64 -14.12 -5.75
C CYS A 107 1.77 -14.27 -7.26
N THR A 108 0.78 -13.76 -8.00
CA THR A 108 0.75 -13.84 -9.49
C THR A 108 1.58 -12.75 -10.16
N ARG A 109 1.81 -11.62 -9.48
CA ARG A 109 2.42 -10.41 -10.04
C ARG A 109 3.91 -10.29 -9.69
N SER A 110 4.24 -10.48 -8.42
CA SER A 110 5.60 -10.34 -7.91
C SER A 110 5.92 -11.44 -6.88
N PRO A 111 7.07 -12.12 -6.99
CA PRO A 111 7.55 -13.08 -6.00
C PRO A 111 8.20 -12.43 -4.75
N ASN A 112 8.28 -11.10 -4.70
CA ASN A 112 9.10 -10.34 -3.76
C ASN A 112 8.55 -10.34 -2.32
N GLU A 113 7.22 -10.33 -2.16
CA GLU A 113 6.56 -10.05 -0.89
C GLU A 113 7.05 -10.92 0.28
N GLY A 114 7.08 -12.24 0.11
CA GLY A 114 7.44 -13.15 1.20
C GLY A 114 8.88 -12.97 1.68
N GLN A 115 9.79 -12.57 0.80
CA GLN A 115 11.16 -12.24 1.20
C GLN A 115 11.26 -10.85 1.81
N THR A 116 10.49 -9.88 1.31
CA THR A 116 10.35 -8.57 1.96
C THR A 116 9.89 -8.72 3.40
N LEU A 117 8.88 -9.55 3.68
CA LEU A 117 8.39 -9.78 5.04
C LEU A 117 9.51 -10.29 5.97
N LYS A 118 10.37 -11.19 5.48
CA LYS A 118 11.54 -11.68 6.25
C LYS A 118 12.55 -10.57 6.51
N LEU A 119 12.80 -9.72 5.53
CA LEU A 119 13.72 -8.59 5.63
C LEU A 119 13.21 -7.54 6.62
N VAL A 120 11.93 -7.18 6.54
CA VAL A 120 11.26 -6.26 7.50
C VAL A 120 11.29 -6.83 8.91
N GLU A 121 10.97 -8.12 9.08
CA GLU A 121 11.03 -8.81 10.38
C GLU A 121 12.44 -8.79 10.98
N ARG A 122 13.48 -8.89 10.14
CA ARG A 122 14.88 -8.98 10.57
C ARG A 122 15.48 -7.63 10.95
N TYR A 123 15.17 -6.59 10.20
CA TYR A 123 15.87 -5.30 10.31
C TYR A 123 15.05 -4.20 10.96
N THR A 124 13.77 -4.42 11.25
CA THR A 124 12.89 -3.39 11.80
C THR A 124 12.02 -3.94 12.93
N SER A 125 11.38 -3.01 13.63
CA SER A 125 10.30 -3.30 14.59
C SER A 125 8.91 -3.00 14.00
N ILE A 126 8.82 -2.79 12.68
CA ILE A 126 7.57 -2.43 12.00
C ILE A 126 6.60 -3.61 12.10
N PRO A 127 5.39 -3.38 12.66
CA PRO A 127 4.38 -4.42 12.68
C PRO A 127 3.92 -4.73 11.25
N SER A 128 4.07 -5.99 10.84
CA SER A 128 3.75 -6.49 9.51
C SER A 128 3.32 -7.96 9.62
N PRO A 129 2.65 -8.53 8.60
CA PRO A 129 2.43 -9.97 8.52
C PRO A 129 3.74 -10.74 8.69
N LEU A 130 3.77 -11.74 9.55
CA LEU A 130 4.90 -12.66 9.60
C LEU A 130 4.79 -13.61 8.41
N TRP A 131 5.88 -13.73 7.67
CA TRP A 131 6.05 -14.84 6.74
C TRP A 131 5.93 -16.17 7.50
N VAL A 132 5.05 -17.07 7.06
CA VAL A 132 4.84 -18.40 7.69
C VAL A 132 5.37 -19.51 6.82
N ASP A 133 5.03 -19.55 5.53
CA ASP A 133 5.52 -20.55 4.58
C ASP A 133 5.21 -20.12 3.15
N GLU A 134 5.80 -20.81 2.18
CA GLU A 134 5.46 -20.65 0.77
C GLU A 134 5.50 -21.98 0.05
N TYR A 135 4.62 -22.14 -0.94
CA TYR A 135 4.62 -23.32 -1.80
C TYR A 135 4.19 -22.98 -3.23
N GLN A 136 4.55 -23.86 -4.15
CA GLN A 136 4.17 -23.75 -5.56
C GLN A 136 2.86 -24.51 -5.80
N GLY A 137 1.78 -23.78 -6.08
CA GLY A 137 0.54 -24.31 -6.65
C GLY A 137 0.46 -24.03 -8.15
N ALA A 138 -0.73 -23.69 -8.65
CA ALA A 138 -0.87 -23.11 -10.00
C ALA A 138 -0.06 -21.80 -10.12
N HIS A 139 -0.06 -21.02 -9.03
CA HIS A 139 0.81 -19.88 -8.80
C HIS A 139 1.56 -20.06 -7.48
N ARG A 140 2.57 -19.22 -7.23
CA ARG A 140 3.26 -19.21 -5.92
C ARG A 140 2.28 -18.70 -4.87
N VAL A 141 2.14 -19.44 -3.77
CA VAL A 141 1.24 -19.07 -2.67
C VAL A 141 2.07 -18.72 -1.45
N LEU A 142 1.86 -17.52 -0.92
CA LEU A 142 2.43 -17.04 0.32
C LEU A 142 1.44 -17.27 1.47
N ILE A 143 1.92 -17.95 2.52
CA ILE A 143 1.20 -18.08 3.78
C ILE A 143 1.82 -17.09 4.78
N MET A 144 0.99 -16.25 5.36
CA MET A 144 1.40 -15.23 6.32
C MET A 144 0.38 -15.07 7.46
N THR A 145 0.78 -14.42 8.55
CA THR A 145 -0.14 -14.12 9.66
C THR A 145 -1.05 -12.93 9.35
N ALA A 146 -2.24 -12.92 9.95
CA ALA A 146 -3.11 -11.76 9.98
C ALA A 146 -2.51 -10.64 10.83
N VAL A 147 -2.75 -9.40 10.41
CA VAL A 147 -2.57 -8.21 11.25
C VAL A 147 -3.94 -7.83 11.84
N PRO A 148 -4.08 -7.67 13.16
CA PRO A 148 -5.36 -7.35 13.76
C PRO A 148 -5.78 -5.92 13.43
N GLY A 149 -7.06 -5.70 13.17
CA GLY A 149 -7.61 -4.36 12.96
C GLY A 149 -8.32 -4.24 11.61
N GLN A 150 -8.54 -2.99 11.20
CA GLN A 150 -9.21 -2.63 9.95
C GLN A 150 -8.34 -1.64 9.17
N THR A 151 -8.52 -1.59 7.86
CA THR A 151 -7.76 -0.69 6.99
C THR A 151 -8.09 0.78 7.28
N LEU A 152 -7.09 1.66 7.16
CA LEU A 152 -7.21 3.08 7.49
C LEU A 152 -8.30 3.76 6.68
N ASP A 153 -8.46 3.45 5.39
CA ASP A 153 -9.53 3.99 4.54
C ASP A 153 -10.94 3.73 5.12
N VAL A 154 -11.14 2.58 5.75
CA VAL A 154 -12.42 2.19 6.35
C VAL A 154 -12.66 2.90 7.68
N VAL A 155 -11.64 3.09 8.51
CA VAL A 155 -11.81 3.55 9.91
C VAL A 155 -11.26 4.95 10.19
N PHE A 156 -10.74 5.67 9.20
CA PHE A 156 -10.16 7.00 9.40
C PHE A 156 -11.14 7.97 10.09
N HIS A 157 -12.42 7.90 9.74
CA HIS A 157 -13.47 8.73 10.34
C HIS A 157 -13.65 8.48 11.85
N ARG A 158 -13.28 7.29 12.36
CA ARG A 158 -13.33 6.96 13.79
C ARG A 158 -12.14 7.51 14.59
N LEU A 159 -11.05 7.88 13.91
CA LEU A 159 -9.86 8.42 14.59
C LEU A 159 -10.12 9.84 15.09
N SER A 160 -9.95 10.02 16.39
CA SER A 160 -9.86 11.32 17.03
C SER A 160 -8.63 12.10 16.54
N TYR A 161 -8.63 13.42 16.73
CA TYR A 161 -7.50 14.26 16.32
C TYR A 161 -6.18 13.86 16.99
N SER A 162 -6.21 13.43 18.25
CA SER A 162 -5.02 12.93 18.95
C SER A 162 -4.50 11.61 18.37
N GLU A 163 -5.40 10.69 18.01
CA GLU A 163 -5.04 9.44 17.35
C GLU A 163 -4.48 9.68 15.94
N ARG A 164 -5.03 10.62 15.16
CA ARG A 164 -4.48 11.02 13.86
C ARG A 164 -3.07 11.61 13.98
N LYS A 165 -2.86 12.49 14.96
CA LYS A 165 -1.52 13.04 15.26
C LYS A 165 -0.54 11.95 15.68
N GLN A 166 -1.02 10.96 16.43
CA GLN A 166 -0.20 9.81 16.80
C GLN A 166 0.12 8.93 15.59
N LEU A 167 -0.84 8.74 14.68
CA LEU A 167 -0.62 8.04 13.41
C LEU A 167 0.48 8.73 12.58
N SER A 168 0.49 10.07 12.49
CA SER A 168 1.57 10.82 11.82
C SER A 168 2.95 10.48 12.40
N LYS A 169 3.05 10.39 13.73
CA LYS A 169 4.30 10.03 14.42
C LYS A 169 4.68 8.56 14.19
N ASP A 170 3.71 7.66 14.24
CA ASP A 170 3.91 6.23 14.03
C ASP A 170 4.41 5.99 12.58
N LEU A 171 3.80 6.66 11.59
CA LEU A 171 4.25 6.64 10.19
C LEU A 171 5.66 7.20 10.03
N LYS A 172 5.97 8.36 10.64
CA LYS A 172 7.33 8.93 10.62
C LYS A 172 8.37 7.94 11.15
N ASN A 173 8.06 7.22 12.23
CA ASN A 173 8.94 6.22 12.80
C ASN A 173 9.12 5.00 11.87
N ILE A 174 8.05 4.54 11.21
CA ILE A 174 8.11 3.46 10.22
C ILE A 174 9.00 3.87 9.04
N LEU A 175 8.78 5.05 8.47
CA LEU A 175 9.56 5.57 7.34
C LEU A 175 11.05 5.65 7.68
N SER A 176 11.38 6.13 8.88
CA SER A 176 12.76 6.17 9.38
C SER A 176 13.39 4.77 9.45
N GLN A 177 12.65 3.78 9.99
CA GLN A 177 13.12 2.40 10.07
C GLN A 177 13.32 1.78 8.68
N LEU A 178 12.38 1.98 7.75
CA LEU A 178 12.52 1.49 6.37
C LEU A 178 13.76 2.06 5.71
N ARG A 179 13.94 3.38 5.78
CA ARG A 179 15.12 4.07 5.21
C ARG A 179 16.44 3.65 5.86
N SER A 180 16.41 3.04 7.04
CA SER A 180 17.59 2.53 7.74
C SER A 180 18.01 1.13 7.30
N ILE A 181 17.19 0.42 6.53
CA ILE A 181 17.55 -0.88 5.95
C ILE A 181 18.64 -0.65 4.89
N SER A 182 19.80 -1.26 5.10
CA SER A 182 20.93 -1.17 4.17
C SER A 182 20.69 -2.02 2.92
N ASN A 183 20.98 -1.44 1.74
CA ASN A 183 20.96 -2.18 0.48
C ASN A 183 22.17 -3.11 0.39
N GLN A 184 21.90 -4.42 0.35
CA GLN A 184 22.92 -5.48 0.24
C GLN A 184 23.10 -5.99 -1.21
N THR A 185 22.40 -5.40 -2.16
CA THR A 185 22.37 -5.83 -3.56
C THR A 185 23.40 -5.05 -4.39
N SER A 186 23.71 -5.55 -5.59
CA SER A 186 24.59 -4.84 -6.53
C SER A 186 23.91 -3.65 -7.23
N TYR A 187 22.58 -3.55 -7.15
CA TYR A 187 21.79 -2.53 -7.82
C TYR A 187 21.42 -1.41 -6.86
N ARG A 188 21.48 -0.17 -7.35
CA ARG A 188 21.09 0.99 -6.56
C ARG A 188 19.57 1.05 -6.42
N PHE A 189 18.83 0.70 -7.47
CA PHE A 189 17.37 0.64 -7.47
C PHE A 189 16.93 -0.75 -7.93
N GLY A 190 16.13 -1.44 -7.13
CA GLY A 190 15.81 -2.85 -7.32
C GLY A 190 14.97 -3.38 -6.17
N ASP A 191 14.34 -4.53 -6.34
CA ASP A 191 13.53 -5.14 -5.28
C ASP A 191 14.39 -5.50 -4.03
N SER A 192 13.77 -6.12 -3.03
CA SER A 192 14.43 -6.51 -1.78
C SER A 192 15.67 -7.42 -1.96
N HIS A 193 15.88 -8.01 -3.14
CA HIS A 193 16.94 -8.98 -3.45
C HIS A 193 17.78 -8.56 -4.67
N GLY A 194 17.55 -7.37 -5.22
CA GLY A 194 18.26 -6.85 -6.38
C GLY A 194 17.68 -7.32 -7.72
N GLY A 195 16.44 -7.80 -7.72
CA GLY A 195 15.65 -8.05 -8.92
C GLY A 195 14.91 -6.81 -9.42
N PRO A 196 14.14 -6.95 -10.51
CA PRO A 196 13.29 -5.88 -11.03
C PRO A 196 12.26 -5.39 -9.99
N LEU A 197 12.03 -4.08 -9.96
CA LEU A 197 10.99 -3.47 -9.15
C LEU A 197 9.61 -3.80 -9.74
N PHE A 198 8.63 -4.00 -8.88
CA PHE A 198 7.22 -4.09 -9.25
C PHE A 198 6.47 -2.90 -8.63
N ASP A 199 5.72 -2.16 -9.44
CA ASP A 199 4.83 -1.10 -8.96
C ASP A 199 3.63 -1.00 -9.91
N TYR A 200 2.43 -0.87 -9.34
CA TYR A 200 1.17 -0.71 -10.07
C TYR A 200 1.12 0.51 -10.98
N ARG A 201 1.99 1.47 -10.71
CA ARG A 201 2.21 2.64 -11.51
C ARG A 201 2.80 2.28 -12.87
N PHE A 202 3.87 1.49 -12.88
CA PHE A 202 4.64 1.18 -14.08
C PHE A 202 3.75 0.63 -15.20
N PRO A 203 3.88 1.07 -16.47
CA PRO A 203 2.92 0.68 -17.51
C PRO A 203 3.00 -0.81 -17.85
N SER A 204 4.15 -1.43 -17.60
CA SER A 204 4.36 -2.88 -17.71
C SER A 204 4.30 -3.61 -16.37
N GLY A 205 4.06 -2.89 -15.27
CA GLY A 205 4.10 -3.37 -13.89
C GLY A 205 5.50 -3.59 -13.32
N ILE A 206 6.53 -3.73 -14.17
CA ILE A 206 7.90 -4.09 -13.75
C ILE A 206 8.93 -3.12 -14.36
N CYS A 207 9.98 -2.77 -13.61
CA CYS A 207 11.09 -1.97 -14.13
C CYS A 207 12.45 -2.37 -13.54
N GLY A 208 13.54 -2.03 -14.25
CA GLY A 208 14.90 -2.23 -13.76
C GLY A 208 15.29 -3.71 -13.61
N PRO A 209 16.20 -4.03 -12.67
CA PRO A 209 16.86 -3.14 -11.71
C PRO A 209 17.85 -2.15 -12.36
N PHE A 210 18.29 -1.13 -11.62
CA PHE A 210 19.12 -0.03 -12.13
C PHE A 210 20.31 0.30 -11.23
N HIS A 211 21.41 0.77 -11.82
CA HIS A 211 22.57 1.28 -11.08
C HIS A 211 22.51 2.80 -10.89
N GLN A 212 21.84 3.51 -11.80
CA GLN A 212 21.79 4.96 -11.82
C GLN A 212 20.36 5.48 -11.81
N ILE A 213 20.18 6.65 -11.20
CA ILE A 213 18.87 7.32 -11.13
C ILE A 213 18.39 7.75 -12.52
N SER A 214 19.31 8.06 -13.44
CA SER A 214 19.00 8.40 -14.83
C SER A 214 18.33 7.25 -15.58
N GLU A 215 18.68 5.99 -15.28
CA GLU A 215 18.05 4.80 -15.88
C GLU A 215 16.62 4.63 -15.39
N PHE A 216 16.40 4.79 -14.07
CA PHE A 216 15.07 4.79 -13.46
C PHE A 216 14.19 5.91 -14.03
N ASN A 217 14.70 7.14 -14.08
CA ASN A 217 13.96 8.28 -14.64
C ASN A 217 13.67 8.12 -16.13
N SER A 218 14.59 7.54 -16.90
CA SER A 218 14.37 7.25 -18.33
C SER A 218 13.25 6.23 -18.54
N PHE A 219 13.10 5.27 -17.62
CA PHE A 219 11.99 4.33 -17.66
C PHE A 219 10.64 5.02 -17.42
N LEU A 220 10.56 5.91 -16.42
CA LEU A 220 9.33 6.68 -16.13
C LEU A 220 8.93 7.59 -17.30
N VAL A 221 9.91 8.22 -17.96
CA VAL A 221 9.67 9.13 -19.09
C VAL A 221 9.66 8.38 -20.44
N HIS A 222 8.85 7.33 -20.52
CA HIS A 222 8.73 6.48 -21.71
C HIS A 222 8.19 7.22 -22.93
N LYS A 223 8.26 6.60 -24.13
CA LYS A 223 7.94 7.23 -25.43
C LYS A 223 6.57 7.93 -25.55
N HIS A 224 5.58 7.53 -24.76
CA HIS A 224 4.24 8.14 -24.78
C HIS A 224 4.08 9.39 -23.90
N VAL A 225 5.08 9.79 -23.11
CA VAL A 225 5.05 11.05 -22.34
C VAL A 225 5.25 12.23 -23.30
N ARG A 226 4.37 13.24 -23.22
CA ARG A 226 4.35 14.46 -24.04
C ARG A 226 5.61 15.30 -23.81
N ASN A 227 6.09 15.97 -24.86
CA ASN A 227 7.29 16.81 -24.78
C ASN A 227 7.17 17.93 -23.73
N GLU A 228 6.00 18.57 -23.62
CA GLU A 228 5.73 19.57 -22.58
C GLU A 228 5.95 19.01 -21.17
N THR A 229 5.43 17.81 -20.90
CA THR A 229 5.64 17.11 -19.62
C THR A 229 7.12 16.77 -19.41
N ARG A 230 7.84 16.34 -20.47
CA ARG A 230 9.29 16.09 -20.39
C ARG A 230 10.08 17.33 -19.99
N ASP A 231 9.75 18.48 -20.57
CA ASP A 231 10.44 19.74 -20.31
C ASP A 231 10.17 20.22 -18.87
N ASN A 232 8.93 20.09 -18.40
CA ASN A 232 8.53 20.50 -17.05
C ASN A 232 9.18 19.69 -15.93
N ILE A 233 9.42 18.38 -16.15
CA ILE A 233 9.99 17.48 -15.12
C ILE A 233 11.51 17.38 -15.18
N ALA A 234 12.16 17.87 -16.24
CA ALA A 234 13.59 17.67 -16.51
C ALA A 234 14.49 18.11 -15.35
N THR A 235 14.17 19.24 -14.70
CA THR A 235 14.93 19.77 -13.56
C THR A 235 14.90 18.82 -12.36
N VAL A 236 13.74 18.26 -12.03
CA VAL A 236 13.59 17.32 -10.91
C VAL A 236 14.26 15.98 -11.25
N HIS A 237 14.08 15.48 -12.48
CA HIS A 237 14.69 14.23 -12.93
C HIS A 237 16.22 14.30 -13.12
N ALA A 238 16.82 15.50 -13.16
CA ALA A 238 18.27 15.67 -13.16
C ALA A 238 18.90 15.55 -11.76
N ARG A 239 18.10 15.60 -10.69
CA ARG A 239 18.59 15.52 -9.30
C ARG A 239 19.14 14.14 -8.97
N GLN A 240 20.04 14.13 -7.99
CA GLN A 240 20.51 12.89 -7.38
C GLN A 240 19.72 12.63 -6.11
N TYR A 241 19.17 11.41 -6.01
CA TYR A 241 18.42 10.97 -4.84
C TYR A 241 19.15 9.84 -4.15
N ARG A 242 19.09 9.80 -2.82
CA ARG A 242 19.49 8.59 -2.09
C ARG A 242 18.55 7.45 -2.50
N SER A 243 19.12 6.25 -2.56
CA SER A 243 18.31 5.04 -2.67
C SER A 243 18.02 4.51 -1.28
N VAL A 244 16.75 4.30 -0.98
CA VAL A 244 16.28 3.89 0.34
C VAL A 244 15.23 2.79 0.20
N PHE A 245 15.18 1.89 1.18
CA PHE A 245 14.14 0.88 1.20
C PHE A 245 12.77 1.53 1.43
N THR A 246 11.81 1.18 0.58
CA THR A 246 10.52 1.85 0.39
C THR A 246 9.45 0.77 0.20
N HIS A 247 8.29 0.95 0.81
CA HIS A 247 7.13 0.05 0.65
C HIS A 247 6.53 0.16 -0.76
N ALA A 248 6.53 1.37 -1.33
CA ALA A 248 6.13 1.71 -2.70
C ALA A 248 4.64 1.48 -3.05
N ASP A 249 3.87 0.83 -2.20
CA ASP A 249 2.40 0.86 -2.24
C ASP A 249 1.78 1.19 -0.88
N LEU A 250 2.41 2.07 -0.10
CA LEU A 250 1.84 2.47 1.18
C LEU A 250 0.67 3.43 0.92
N ASN A 251 -0.54 2.92 1.07
CA ASN A 251 -1.78 3.67 0.90
C ASN A 251 -2.76 3.31 2.03
N PRO A 252 -3.86 4.07 2.23
CA PRO A 252 -4.79 3.83 3.33
C PRO A 252 -5.38 2.42 3.42
N ARG A 253 -5.43 1.65 2.32
CA ARG A 253 -5.88 0.24 2.34
C ARG A 253 -4.82 -0.71 2.91
N ASN A 254 -3.56 -0.30 2.92
CA ASN A 254 -2.42 -1.10 3.35
C ASN A 254 -1.92 -0.72 4.76
N ILE A 255 -2.56 0.26 5.41
CA ILE A 255 -2.31 0.64 6.81
C ILE A 255 -3.43 0.07 7.67
N ILE A 256 -3.09 -0.78 8.63
CA ILE A 256 -4.06 -1.42 9.54
C ILE A 256 -4.10 -0.68 10.86
N ILE A 257 -5.30 -0.35 11.30
CA ILE A 257 -5.61 0.33 12.56
C ILE A 257 -6.37 -0.63 13.47
N ASP A 258 -5.88 -0.78 14.70
CA ASP A 258 -6.56 -1.48 15.79
C ASP A 258 -6.80 -0.51 16.94
N ARG A 259 -8.07 -0.25 17.25
CA ARG A 259 -8.48 0.62 18.35
C ARG A 259 -7.75 1.97 18.38
N GLY A 260 -7.73 2.65 17.23
CA GLY A 260 -7.13 3.98 17.11
C GLY A 260 -5.61 4.02 17.05
N ARG A 261 -4.94 2.85 17.02
CA ARG A 261 -3.50 2.72 16.92
C ARG A 261 -3.09 2.03 15.63
N LEU A 262 -1.94 2.42 15.07
CA LEU A 262 -1.31 1.66 13.99
C LEU A 262 -0.98 0.26 14.51
N SER A 263 -1.55 -0.73 13.83
CA SER A 263 -1.46 -2.15 14.17
C SER A 263 -0.54 -2.92 13.23
N GLY A 264 -0.43 -2.47 11.97
CA GLY A 264 0.54 -3.03 11.03
C GLY A 264 0.43 -2.47 9.62
N ILE A 265 1.43 -2.79 8.81
CA ILE A 265 1.47 -2.51 7.37
C ILE A 265 1.46 -3.83 6.61
N VAL A 266 0.62 -3.90 5.58
CA VAL A 266 0.43 -5.09 4.75
C VAL A 266 0.73 -4.78 3.28
N ASP A 267 0.79 -5.83 2.46
CA ASP A 267 0.95 -5.75 1.00
C ASP A 267 2.32 -5.23 0.52
N TRP A 268 3.36 -6.00 0.84
CA TRP A 268 4.76 -5.62 0.63
C TRP A 268 5.32 -6.02 -0.75
N GLU A 269 4.47 -6.33 -1.73
CA GLU A 269 4.90 -6.89 -3.02
C GLU A 269 5.68 -5.90 -3.88
N CYS A 270 5.39 -4.60 -3.74
CA CYS A 270 6.06 -3.51 -4.46
C CYS A 270 7.36 -3.03 -3.79
N ALA A 271 7.66 -3.53 -2.59
CA ALA A 271 8.73 -2.98 -1.78
C ALA A 271 10.13 -3.21 -2.39
N GLY A 272 11.02 -2.25 -2.19
CA GLY A 272 12.37 -2.31 -2.74
C GLY A 272 13.15 -1.05 -2.45
N PHE A 273 14.27 -0.89 -3.15
CA PHE A 273 15.13 0.28 -3.10
C PHE A 273 14.72 1.29 -4.19
N TYR A 274 14.18 2.42 -3.75
CA TYR A 274 13.64 3.49 -4.61
C TYR A 274 14.31 4.83 -4.28
N PRO A 275 14.14 5.86 -5.14
CA PRO A 275 14.49 7.23 -4.78
C PRO A 275 13.80 7.66 -3.48
N GLU A 276 14.49 8.42 -2.63
CA GLU A 276 13.99 8.78 -1.28
C GLU A 276 12.66 9.55 -1.22
N TYR A 277 12.26 10.17 -2.33
CA TYR A 277 10.97 10.85 -2.50
C TYR A 277 9.81 9.90 -2.83
N TRP A 278 10.09 8.67 -3.28
CA TRP A 278 9.09 7.79 -3.90
C TRP A 278 7.92 7.49 -2.96
N GLU A 279 8.19 7.12 -1.71
CA GLU A 279 7.15 6.84 -0.71
C GLU A 279 6.21 8.03 -0.47
N PHE A 280 6.76 9.25 -0.44
CA PHE A 280 5.96 10.47 -0.28
C PHE A 280 4.95 10.58 -1.42
N THR A 281 5.41 10.49 -2.66
CA THR A 281 4.56 10.64 -3.84
C THR A 281 3.54 9.51 -3.98
N ARG A 282 3.89 8.28 -3.58
CA ARG A 282 2.97 7.12 -3.57
C ARG A 282 1.89 7.25 -2.51
N LEU A 283 2.21 7.73 -1.31
CA LEU A 283 1.23 8.02 -0.27
C LEU A 283 0.22 9.08 -0.73
N PHE A 284 0.68 10.16 -1.37
CA PHE A 284 -0.21 11.18 -1.93
C PHE A 284 -1.08 10.65 -3.07
N TYR A 285 -0.53 9.78 -3.91
CA TYR A 285 -1.32 9.10 -4.96
C TYR A 285 -2.47 8.29 -4.35
N GLY A 286 -2.17 7.47 -3.34
CA GLY A 286 -3.18 6.65 -2.65
C GLY A 286 -4.18 7.45 -1.82
N ALA A 287 -3.82 8.67 -1.40
CA ALA A 287 -4.65 9.55 -0.59
C ALA A 287 -5.29 10.71 -1.39
N GLN A 288 -5.24 10.70 -2.73
CA GLN A 288 -5.82 11.77 -3.56
C GLN A 288 -7.25 12.18 -3.17
N PRO A 289 -8.20 11.24 -2.94
CA PRO A 289 -9.57 11.63 -2.59
C PRO A 289 -9.76 12.01 -1.10
N LEU A 290 -8.71 12.00 -0.28
CA LEU A 290 -8.79 12.06 1.18
C LEU A 290 -7.88 13.16 1.75
N PRO A 291 -8.30 14.44 1.72
CA PRO A 291 -7.46 15.58 2.13
C PRO A 291 -7.04 15.51 3.60
N GLU A 292 -7.88 14.94 4.47
CA GLU A 292 -7.55 14.75 5.88
C GLU A 292 -6.42 13.73 6.07
N ILE A 293 -6.34 12.68 5.24
CA ILE A 293 -5.21 11.75 5.26
C ILE A 293 -3.94 12.42 4.72
N GLN A 294 -4.06 13.27 3.69
CA GLN A 294 -2.91 14.04 3.19
C GLN A 294 -2.27 14.91 4.28
N SER A 295 -3.07 15.48 5.19
CA SER A 295 -2.53 16.22 6.34
C SER A 295 -1.69 15.35 7.30
N VAL A 296 -2.12 14.09 7.53
CA VAL A 296 -1.37 13.11 8.33
C VAL A 296 -0.07 12.75 7.63
N ILE A 297 -0.10 12.59 6.30
CA ILE A 297 1.08 12.31 5.48
C ILE A 297 2.07 13.48 5.56
N HIS A 298 1.62 14.72 5.31
CA HIS A 298 2.50 15.91 5.43
C HIS A 298 3.16 15.99 6.82
N GLU A 299 2.40 15.73 7.90
CA GLU A 299 2.96 15.73 9.26
C GLU A 299 4.01 14.62 9.46
N ALA A 300 3.80 13.44 8.88
CA ALA A 300 4.76 12.32 8.94
C ALA A 300 6.10 12.65 8.26
N PHE A 301 6.08 13.48 7.21
CA PHE A 301 7.27 13.90 6.46
C PHE A 301 7.83 15.25 6.91
N MET A 302 7.30 15.89 7.96
CA MET A 302 7.83 17.17 8.46
C MET A 302 9.35 17.10 8.70
N GLY A 303 10.10 17.78 7.83
CA GLY A 303 11.57 17.78 7.77
C GLY A 303 12.15 17.48 6.38
N ASP A 304 11.44 16.69 5.57
CA ASP A 304 11.80 16.39 4.19
C ASP A 304 10.72 16.95 3.25
N THR A 305 11.04 17.92 2.40
CA THR A 305 10.08 18.50 1.45
C THR A 305 10.30 17.92 0.05
N TYR A 306 9.35 17.13 -0.44
CA TYR A 306 9.33 16.54 -1.79
C TYR A 306 8.18 17.10 -2.64
N GLU A 307 7.82 18.37 -2.45
CA GLU A 307 6.66 18.98 -3.12
C GLU A 307 6.87 19.15 -4.62
N GLU A 308 8.10 19.47 -5.05
CA GLU A 308 8.43 19.59 -6.47
C GLU A 308 8.46 18.21 -7.15
N GLU A 309 8.92 17.18 -6.43
CA GLU A 309 8.82 15.79 -6.85
C GLU A 309 7.36 15.34 -6.93
N LEU A 310 6.52 15.70 -5.95
CA LEU A 310 5.10 15.40 -5.99
C LEU A 310 4.39 16.07 -7.18
N GLU A 311 4.71 17.32 -7.48
CA GLU A 311 4.14 18.02 -8.63
C GLU A 311 4.61 17.40 -9.96
N THR A 312 5.89 17.03 -10.03
CA THR A 312 6.46 16.25 -11.16
C THR A 312 5.72 14.94 -11.37
N GLU A 313 5.53 14.17 -10.29
CA GLU A 313 4.83 12.90 -10.33
C GLU A 313 3.34 13.08 -10.69
N ARG A 314 2.69 14.17 -10.27
CA ARG A 314 1.30 14.49 -10.68
C ARG A 314 1.17 14.75 -12.17
N LEU A 315 2.07 15.53 -12.76
CA LEU A 315 2.08 15.74 -14.22
C LEU A 315 2.16 14.39 -14.92
N LEU A 316 3.04 13.53 -14.44
CA LEU A 316 3.23 12.17 -14.89
C LEU A 316 1.92 11.34 -14.76
N TRP A 317 1.23 11.33 -13.61
CA TRP A 317 0.01 10.53 -13.40
C TRP A 317 -1.11 10.76 -14.43
N TYR A 318 -1.21 11.97 -14.97
CA TYR A 318 -2.27 12.36 -15.89
C TYR A 318 -1.83 12.46 -17.35
N ASP A 319 -0.54 12.32 -17.64
CA ASP A 319 -0.01 12.55 -18.99
C ASP A 319 -0.32 11.40 -19.95
N THR A 320 -0.49 10.19 -19.42
CA THR A 320 -0.65 8.99 -20.24
C THR A 320 -1.87 8.17 -19.81
N PRO A 321 -2.67 7.66 -20.77
CA PRO A 321 -3.84 6.84 -20.47
C PRO A 321 -3.48 5.44 -19.95
N PHE A 322 -2.20 5.08 -19.96
CA PHE A 322 -1.69 3.78 -19.51
C PHE A 322 -1.23 3.81 -18.04
N GLY A 323 -1.41 4.94 -17.35
CA GLY A 323 -0.69 5.25 -16.12
C GLY A 323 0.75 5.68 -16.42
N ILE A 324 1.56 5.84 -15.39
CA ILE A 324 3.04 5.85 -15.50
C ILE A 324 3.59 4.93 -14.48
#